data_AF-A0A967VZN3-F1
#
_entry.id   AF-A0A967VZN3-F1
#
_cell.length_a   1.000
_cell.length_b   1.000
_cell.length_c   1.000
_cell.angle_alpha   90.00
_cell.angle_beta   90.00
_cell.angle_gamma   90.00
#
_symmetry.space_group_name_H-M   'P 1'
#
loop_
_entity.id
_entity.type
_entity.pdbx_description
1 polymer ?
#
loop_
_entity_poly.entity_id
_entity_poly.type
_entity_poly.pdbx_seq_one_letter_code
_entity_poly.pdbx_strand_id
1 'polypeptide(L)'
;ANENEDLLKQPEPEVNFIGFGSSSWELELRVWLASPKKYQVVRSNLNCAIVEKFRANNVEIPFPQRDLHLRTSIPVPINNQGDRTKN
;
A
#
# COMPACT_ATOMS: atom_id res chain seq x y z
N ALA A 1 7.10 -4.73 12.71
CA ALA A 1 7.43 -4.09 14.01
C ALA A 1 7.92 -5.13 15.01
N ASN A 2 7.10 -6.11 15.40
CA ASN A 2 7.48 -7.11 16.42
C ASN A 2 8.70 -7.99 16.06
N GLU A 3 9.02 -8.11 14.77
CA GLU A 3 10.17 -8.88 14.25
C GLU A 3 11.47 -8.05 14.15
N ASN A 4 11.43 -6.74 14.43
CA ASN A 4 12.60 -5.87 14.27
C ASN A 4 13.27 -5.61 15.63
N GLU A 5 14.50 -6.12 15.79
CA GLU A 5 15.28 -6.06 17.04
C GLU A 5 15.74 -4.66 17.43
N ASP A 6 15.79 -3.71 16.49
CA ASP A 6 16.19 -2.32 16.76
C ASP A 6 15.07 -1.51 17.43
N LEU A 7 13.87 -2.07 17.58
CA LEU A 7 12.72 -1.43 18.18
C LEU A 7 12.57 -1.81 19.66
N LEU A 8 12.14 -0.85 20.46
CA LEU A 8 11.73 -1.10 21.83
C LEU A 8 10.42 -1.89 21.83
N LYS A 9 10.33 -2.86 22.76
CA LYS A 9 9.09 -3.60 23.04
C LYS A 9 8.16 -2.84 23.99
N GLN A 10 8.71 -1.91 24.77
CA GLN A 10 7.96 -1.03 25.65
C GLN A 10 8.38 0.43 25.38
N PRO A 11 7.45 1.32 25.01
CA PRO A 11 6.04 1.05 24.72
C PRO A 11 5.84 0.12 23.50
N GLU A 12 4.71 -0.59 23.45
CA GLU A 12 4.43 -1.52 22.34
C GLU A 12 4.20 -0.76 21.02
N PRO A 13 4.52 -1.36 19.87
CA PRO A 13 4.13 -0.83 18.57
C PRO A 13 2.61 -0.71 18.43
N GLU A 14 2.15 0.39 17.85
CA GLU A 14 0.73 0.65 17.62
C GLU A 14 0.47 0.88 16.13
N VAL A 15 -0.70 0.41 15.66
CA VAL A 15 -1.18 0.70 14.32
C VAL A 15 -2.52 1.41 14.43
N ASN A 16 -2.57 2.63 13.88
CA ASN A 16 -3.75 3.47 13.90
C ASN A 16 -4.33 3.60 12.50
N PHE A 17 -5.65 3.47 12.38
CA PHE A 17 -6.37 3.92 11.19
C PHE A 17 -6.65 5.41 11.31
N ILE A 18 -6.07 6.19 10.41
CA ILE A 18 -6.13 7.65 10.43
C ILE A 18 -7.34 8.15 9.66
N GLY A 19 -7.72 7.45 8.58
CA GLY A 19 -8.91 7.78 7.81
C GLY A 19 -8.85 7.28 6.37
N PHE A 20 -9.69 7.89 5.55
CA PHE A 20 -9.75 7.65 4.11
C PHE A 20 -9.07 8.82 3.39
N GLY A 21 -8.01 8.51 2.65
CA GLY A 21 -7.39 9.44 1.70
C GLY A 21 -8.21 9.54 0.41
N SER A 22 -7.70 10.28 -0.58
CA SER A 22 -8.40 10.50 -1.86
C SER A 22 -8.67 9.21 -2.65
N SER A 23 -7.86 8.18 -2.45
CA SER A 23 -7.98 6.86 -3.10
C SER A 23 -7.31 5.74 -2.30
N SER A 24 -7.22 5.89 -0.97
CA SER A 24 -6.46 4.97 -0.11
C SER A 24 -6.98 4.95 1.32
N TRP A 25 -6.63 3.89 2.06
CA TRP A 25 -6.68 3.89 3.52
C TRP A 25 -5.40 4.52 4.07
N GLU A 26 -5.53 5.41 5.05
CA GLU A 26 -4.39 6.01 5.73
C GLU A 26 -4.17 5.28 7.06
N LEU A 27 -3.01 4.65 7.19
CA LEU A 27 -2.58 3.90 8.37
C LEU A 27 -1.30 4.55 8.92
N GLU A 28 -1.22 4.70 10.24
CA GLU A 28 0.00 5.11 10.95
C GLU A 28 0.55 3.91 11.73
N LEU A 29 1.82 3.57 11.50
CA LEU A 29 2.57 2.65 12.35
C LEU A 29 3.46 3.46 13.30
N ARG A 30 3.18 3.39 14.59
CA ARG A 30 3.98 4.01 15.65
C ARG A 30 4.91 2.98 16.29
N VAL A 31 6.20 3.31 16.31
CA VAL A 31 7.25 2.46 16.90
C VAL A 31 8.26 3.31 17.66
N TRP A 32 8.94 2.69 18.61
CA TRP A 32 9.88 3.34 19.50
C TRP A 32 11.29 2.81 19.27
N LEU A 33 12.27 3.71 19.15
CA LEU A 33 13.68 3.37 18.96
C LEU A 33 14.49 3.74 20.20
N ALA A 34 15.40 2.85 20.61
CA ALA A 34 16.36 3.15 21.68
C ALA A 34 17.41 4.19 21.25
N SER A 35 17.79 4.18 19.97
CA SER A 35 18.84 5.05 19.42
C SER A 35 18.36 5.80 18.18
N PRO A 36 18.33 7.14 18.20
CA PRO A 36 17.96 7.94 17.03
C PRO A 36 18.87 7.72 15.82
N LYS A 37 20.12 7.29 16.03
CA LYS A 37 21.11 7.07 14.95
C LYS A 37 20.66 6.04 13.91
N LYS A 38 19.80 5.10 14.31
CA LYS A 38 19.28 4.04 13.43
C LYS A 38 17.97 4.41 12.74
N TYR A 39 17.43 5.61 12.99
CA TYR A 39 16.09 6.00 12.54
C TYR A 39 15.88 5.80 11.03
N GLN A 40 16.78 6.32 10.18
CA GLN A 40 16.61 6.19 8.72
C GLN A 40 16.63 4.73 8.26
N VAL A 41 17.58 3.94 8.77
CA VAL A 41 17.75 2.52 8.38
C VAL A 41 16.53 1.70 8.82
N VAL A 42 16.12 1.86 10.07
CA VAL A 42 14.97 1.11 10.61
C VAL A 42 13.67 1.50 9.91
N ARG A 43 13.46 2.79 9.63
CA ARG A 43 12.29 3.26 8.87
C ARG A 43 12.24 2.66 7.47
N SER A 44 13.38 2.63 6.77
CA SER A 44 13.46 2.02 5.44
C SER A 44 13.17 0.52 5.50
N ASN A 45 13.78 -0.21 6.44
CA ASN A 45 13.58 -1.65 6.61
C ASN A 45 12.11 -2.00 6.93
N LEU A 46 11.46 -1.21 7.80
CA LEU A 46 10.04 -1.38 8.10
C LEU A 46 9.17 -1.17 6.86
N ASN A 47 9.42 -0.12 6.08
CA ASN A 47 8.66 0.16 4.87
C ASN A 47 8.81 -0.96 3.83
N CYS A 48 10.03 -1.45 3.59
CA CYS A 48 10.26 -2.58 2.68
C CYS A 48 9.52 -3.83 3.18
N ALA A 49 9.64 -4.17 4.46
CA ALA A 49 8.96 -5.32 5.05
C ALA A 49 7.43 -5.21 4.97
N ILE A 50 6.86 -4.01 5.15
CA ILE A 50 5.42 -3.78 4.97
C ILE A 50 5.01 -4.06 3.53
N VAL A 51 5.74 -3.53 2.55
CA VAL A 51 5.45 -3.74 1.11
C VAL A 51 5.56 -5.22 0.75
N GLU A 52 6.60 -5.91 1.21
CA GLU A 52 6.78 -7.35 0.97
C GLU A 52 5.63 -8.17 1.56
N LYS A 53 5.23 -7.88 2.80
CA LYS A 53 4.12 -8.57 3.46
C LYS A 53 2.78 -8.27 2.80
N PHE A 54 2.54 -7.04 2.38
CA PHE A 54 1.32 -6.70 1.63
C PHE A 54 1.25 -7.48 0.31
N ARG A 55 2.34 -7.52 -0.45
CA ARG A 55 2.42 -8.34 -1.67
C ARG A 55 2.17 -9.82 -1.39
N ALA A 56 2.80 -10.38 -0.37
CA ALA A 56 2.65 -11.79 0.00
C ALA A 56 1.23 -12.15 0.44
N ASN A 57 0.45 -11.18 0.94
CA ASN A 57 -0.93 -11.35 1.37
C ASN A 57 -1.95 -10.81 0.34
N ASN A 58 -1.53 -10.57 -0.90
CA ASN A 58 -2.40 -10.04 -1.97
C ASN A 58 -3.10 -8.71 -1.60
N VAL A 59 -2.49 -7.90 -0.74
CA VAL A 59 -2.94 -6.54 -0.42
C VAL A 59 -2.33 -5.59 -1.46
N GLU A 60 -3.18 -5.04 -2.31
CA GLU A 60 -2.78 -4.04 -3.29
C GLU A 60 -2.55 -2.68 -2.63
N ILE A 61 -1.43 -2.02 -2.96
CA ILE A 61 -1.15 -0.65 -2.55
C ILE A 61 -1.65 0.26 -3.66
N PRO A 62 -2.73 1.03 -3.46
CA PRO A 62 -3.32 1.83 -4.52
C PRO A 62 -2.39 2.98 -4.90
N PHE A 63 -2.21 3.17 -6.21
CA PHE A 63 -1.73 4.42 -6.77
C PHE A 63 -2.90 5.39 -6.99
N PRO A 64 -2.67 6.71 -7.08
CA PRO A 64 -3.74 7.67 -7.36
C PRO A 64 -4.55 7.24 -8.57
N GLN A 65 -5.82 6.93 -8.33
CA GLN A 65 -6.75 6.52 -9.39
C GLN A 65 -7.33 7.77 -10.08
N ARG A 66 -7.56 7.67 -11.39
CA ARG A 66 -8.24 8.71 -12.17
C ARG A 66 -9.34 8.06 -12.99
N ASP A 67 -10.58 8.48 -12.76
CA ASP A 67 -11.72 8.02 -13.54
C ASP A 67 -11.95 8.90 -14.77
N LEU A 68 -11.86 8.30 -15.96
CA LEU A 68 -12.17 8.99 -17.23
C LEU A 68 -13.66 8.83 -17.55
N HIS A 69 -14.43 9.88 -17.33
CA HIS A 69 -15.84 9.92 -17.71
C HIS A 69 -16.00 10.43 -19.15
N LEU A 70 -16.12 9.51 -20.11
CA LEU A 70 -16.36 9.85 -21.52
C LEU A 70 -17.85 10.14 -21.75
N ARG A 71 -18.20 11.41 -22.02
CA ARG A 71 -19.52 11.80 -22.51
C ARG A 71 -19.42 12.04 -24.01
N THR A 72 -19.93 11.12 -24.81
CA THR A 72 -19.93 11.23 -26.27
C THR A 72 -21.33 10.94 -26.81
N SER A 73 -21.78 11.76 -27.76
CA SER A 73 -23.00 11.53 -28.56
C SER A 73 -22.75 10.62 -29.76
N ILE A 74 -21.49 10.19 -29.96
CA ILE A 74 -21.04 9.34 -31.05
C ILE A 74 -20.76 7.93 -30.48
N PRO A 75 -21.33 6.86 -31.07
CA PRO A 75 -21.02 5.50 -30.68
C PRO A 75 -19.52 5.22 -30.84
N VAL A 76 -18.85 4.80 -29.76
CA VAL A 76 -17.45 4.37 -29.82
C VAL A 76 -17.43 2.91 -30.26
N PRO A 77 -16.83 2.56 -31.40
CA PRO A 77 -16.67 1.16 -31.79
C PRO A 77 -15.65 0.49 -30.84
N ILE A 78 -16.13 -0.38 -29.96
CA ILE A 78 -15.27 -1.23 -29.12
C ILE A 78 -14.87 -2.45 -29.95
N ASN A 79 -13.62 -2.49 -30.40
CA ASN A 79 -13.11 -3.63 -31.16
C ASN A 79 -12.61 -4.72 -30.19
N ASN A 80 -13.48 -5.66 -29.83
CA ASN A 80 -13.13 -6.83 -29.01
C ASN A 80 -12.38 -7.88 -29.86
N GLN A 81 -11.13 -7.61 -30.23
CA GLN A 81 -10.25 -8.66 -30.76
C GLN A 81 -9.61 -9.42 -29.60
N GLY A 82 -10.33 -10.42 -29.11
CA GLY A 82 -9.86 -11.28 -28.02
C GLY A 82 -10.74 -12.47 -27.69
N ASP A 83 -11.64 -12.89 -28.58
CA ASP A 83 -12.30 -14.20 -28.45
C ASP A 83 -11.59 -15.20 -29.37
N ARG A 84 -10.51 -15.80 -28.84
CA ARG A 84 -9.96 -17.02 -29.44
C ARG A 84 -10.94 -18.14 -29.13
N THR A 85 -11.84 -18.36 -30.07
CA THR A 85 -12.65 -19.58 -30.14
C THR A 85 -11.75 -20.80 -29.94
N LYS A 86 -12.17 -21.61 -28.97
CA LYS A 86 -11.76 -23.00 -28.80
C LYS A 86 -11.83 -23.72 -30.15
N ASN A 87 -10.76 -24.40 -30.51
CA ASN A 87 -10.74 -25.67 -31.24
C ASN A 87 -9.43 -26.39 -30.90
#